data_AF-A0A8H6D385-F1
#
_entry.id   AF-A0A8H6D385-F1
#
_cell.length_a   1.000
_cell.length_b   1.000
_cell.length_c   1.000
_cell.angle_alpha   90.00
_cell.angle_beta   90.00
_cell.angle_gamma   90.00
#
_symmetry.space_group_name_H-M   'P 1'
#
loop_
_entity.id
_entity.type
_entity.pdbx_description
1 polymer ?
#
loop_
_entity_poly.entity_id
_entity_poly.type
_entity_poly.pdbx_seq_one_letter_code
_entity_poly.pdbx_strand_id
1 'polypeptide(L)'
;MEWLLKHLEEFKVQHELDEEPHLRIGCNLGWMKLDRYYTLTEDSPVYLAALILHPAFRWSTVESQWGDHRDWLVRGKAAVQELWEEYRNLPVEQETIPEQPTVPRKTTDLDDFMASIRKLSTRPARLPSATRDEYAEWVATTDPGDCLVDNPIQYWLLRRRQYPRLSRMAIDVFSIPAMSTEPERIFSLAGQMVTAQRGRLQADIIGAAQCISSWEKSGVIQISK
;
A
#
# COMPACT_ATOMS: atom_id res chain seq x y z
N MET A 1 -11.79 -7.60 -4.29
CA MET A 1 -11.88 -9.03 -4.68
C MET A 1 -13.24 -9.60 -4.31
N GLU A 2 -13.69 -9.41 -3.07
CA GLU A 2 -15.00 -9.88 -2.57
C GLU A 2 -16.20 -9.45 -3.43
N TRP A 3 -16.27 -8.17 -3.83
CA TRP A 3 -17.35 -7.68 -4.70
C TRP A 3 -17.41 -8.43 -6.04
N LEU A 4 -16.25 -8.74 -6.64
CA LEU A 4 -16.15 -9.47 -7.91
C LEU A 4 -16.60 -10.94 -7.75
N LEU A 5 -16.21 -11.59 -6.65
CA LEU A 5 -16.66 -12.96 -6.35
C LEU A 5 -18.18 -13.02 -6.21
N LYS A 6 -18.75 -12.14 -5.39
CA LYS A 6 -20.20 -12.02 -5.22
C LYS A 6 -20.92 -11.73 -6.53
N HIS A 7 -20.37 -10.81 -7.33
CA HIS A 7 -20.95 -10.46 -8.63
C HIS A 7 -20.95 -11.65 -9.60
N LEU A 8 -19.88 -12.46 -9.64
CA LEU A 8 -19.84 -13.66 -10.46
C LEU A 8 -20.76 -14.77 -9.96
N GLU A 9 -20.97 -14.88 -8.65
CA GLU A 9 -21.96 -15.80 -8.07
C GLU A 9 -23.39 -15.39 -8.46
N GLU A 10 -23.71 -14.11 -8.37
CA GLU A 10 -24.99 -13.57 -8.81
C GLU A 10 -25.21 -13.81 -10.32
N PHE A 11 -24.19 -13.54 -11.15
CA PHE A 11 -24.24 -13.80 -12.59
C PHE A 11 -24.41 -15.28 -12.92
N LYS A 12 -23.77 -16.17 -12.16
CA LYS A 12 -23.91 -17.62 -12.34
C LYS A 12 -25.35 -18.08 -12.12
N VAL A 13 -26.05 -17.51 -11.13
CA VAL A 13 -27.46 -17.81 -10.84
C VAL A 13 -28.37 -17.22 -11.93
N GLN A 14 -28.10 -16.00 -12.38
CA GLN A 14 -28.89 -15.34 -13.44
C GLN A 14 -28.85 -16.10 -14.77
N HIS A 15 -27.67 -16.57 -15.16
CA HIS A 15 -27.46 -17.31 -16.41
C HIS A 15 -27.59 -18.84 -16.25
N GLU A 16 -28.18 -19.31 -15.14
CA GLU A 16 -28.37 -20.75 -14.90
C GLU A 16 -29.43 -21.35 -15.85
N LEU A 17 -30.41 -20.53 -16.26
CA LEU A 17 -31.54 -20.91 -17.13
C LEU A 17 -31.33 -20.61 -18.61
N ASP A 18 -30.21 -19.99 -18.98
CA ASP A 18 -29.92 -19.64 -20.36
C ASP A 18 -29.68 -20.90 -21.21
N GLU A 19 -30.23 -20.92 -22.43
CA GLU A 19 -30.08 -22.04 -23.37
C GLU A 19 -28.62 -22.27 -23.79
N GLU A 20 -27.80 -21.20 -23.80
CA GLU A 20 -26.41 -21.28 -24.23
C GLU A 20 -25.44 -21.39 -23.02
N PRO A 21 -24.73 -22.52 -22.86
CA PRO A 21 -23.95 -22.80 -21.64
C PRO A 21 -22.64 -22.01 -21.54
N HIS A 22 -22.23 -21.30 -22.60
CA HIS A 22 -20.90 -20.71 -22.71
C HIS A 22 -20.67 -19.60 -21.67
N LEU A 23 -21.68 -18.76 -21.40
CA LEU A 23 -21.61 -17.71 -20.38
C LEU A 23 -21.44 -18.29 -18.98
N ARG A 24 -22.28 -19.28 -18.64
CA ARG A 24 -22.20 -19.99 -17.35
C ARG A 24 -20.84 -20.67 -17.16
N ILE A 25 -20.30 -21.32 -18.18
CA ILE A 25 -18.97 -21.95 -18.13
C ILE A 25 -17.90 -20.87 -17.94
N GLY A 26 -17.96 -19.77 -18.69
CA GLY A 26 -17.03 -18.64 -18.57
C GLY A 26 -17.03 -18.00 -17.19
N CYS A 27 -18.21 -17.73 -16.61
CA CYS A 27 -18.36 -17.20 -15.26
C CYS A 27 -17.77 -18.15 -14.20
N ASN A 28 -18.03 -19.46 -14.30
CA ASN A 28 -17.43 -20.43 -13.38
C ASN A 28 -15.90 -20.47 -13.47
N LEU A 29 -15.34 -20.44 -14.69
CA LEU A 29 -13.89 -20.40 -14.87
C LEU A 29 -13.27 -19.12 -14.31
N GLY A 30 -13.94 -17.97 -14.51
CA GLY A 30 -13.55 -16.69 -13.92
C GLY A 30 -13.60 -16.72 -12.40
N TRP A 31 -14.67 -17.26 -11.82
CA TRP A 31 -14.82 -17.42 -10.37
C TRP A 31 -13.72 -18.32 -9.80
N MET A 32 -13.46 -19.48 -10.40
CA MET A 32 -12.39 -20.40 -9.97
C MET A 32 -11.01 -19.75 -10.01
N LYS A 33 -10.75 -18.88 -11.00
CA LYS A 33 -9.50 -18.14 -11.09
C LYS A 33 -9.39 -17.10 -9.97
N LEU A 34 -10.46 -16.36 -9.69
CA LEU A 34 -10.48 -15.36 -8.62
C LEU A 34 -10.35 -16.01 -7.24
N ASP A 35 -11.08 -17.10 -7.00
CA ASP A 35 -11.01 -17.87 -5.76
C ASP A 35 -9.58 -18.33 -5.49
N ARG A 36 -8.94 -18.95 -6.48
CA ARG A 36 -7.52 -19.35 -6.39
C ARG A 36 -6.59 -18.21 -5.95
N TYR A 37 -6.72 -17.02 -6.55
CA TYR A 37 -5.86 -15.89 -6.18
C TYR A 37 -6.26 -15.26 -4.85
N TYR A 38 -7.54 -15.30 -4.50
CA TYR A 38 -8.02 -14.86 -3.21
C TYR A 38 -7.46 -15.72 -2.08
N THR A 39 -7.43 -17.05 -2.25
CA THR A 39 -6.81 -17.96 -1.28
C THR A 39 -5.32 -17.65 -1.07
N LEU A 40 -4.59 -17.29 -2.14
CA LEU A 40 -3.18 -16.89 -2.03
C LEU A 40 -2.99 -15.59 -1.23
N THR A 41 -4.02 -14.74 -1.09
CA THR A 41 -3.91 -13.56 -0.22
C THR A 41 -3.90 -13.93 1.27
N GLU A 42 -4.33 -15.15 1.64
CA GLU A 42 -4.20 -15.65 3.02
C GLU A 42 -2.74 -15.97 3.39
N ASP A 43 -1.86 -16.19 2.41
CA ASP A 43 -0.44 -16.50 2.66
C ASP A 43 0.34 -15.33 3.27
N SER A 44 -0.21 -14.11 3.21
CA SER A 44 0.46 -12.90 3.71
C SER A 44 -0.50 -11.97 4.46
N PRO A 45 -0.11 -11.48 5.66
CA PRO A 45 -0.92 -10.50 6.39
C PRO A 45 -1.00 -9.13 5.73
N VAL A 46 -0.20 -8.88 4.68
CA VAL A 46 -0.04 -7.57 4.04
C VAL A 46 -1.35 -7.03 3.49
N TYR A 47 -2.17 -7.88 2.86
CA TYR A 47 -3.48 -7.46 2.33
C TYR A 47 -4.39 -6.92 3.43
N LEU A 48 -4.49 -7.67 4.52
CA LEU A 48 -5.32 -7.30 5.66
C LEU A 48 -4.73 -6.08 6.39
N ALA A 49 -3.41 -6.04 6.56
CA ALA A 49 -2.71 -4.89 7.16
C ALA A 49 -2.97 -3.61 6.36
N ALA A 50 -2.97 -3.66 5.02
CA ALA A 50 -3.26 -2.51 4.17
C ALA A 50 -4.69 -1.99 4.38
N LEU A 51 -5.68 -2.89 4.47
CA LEU A 51 -7.07 -2.52 4.75
C LEU A 51 -7.21 -1.87 6.13
N ILE A 52 -6.58 -2.45 7.15
CA ILE A 52 -6.67 -1.92 8.51
C ILE A 52 -6.00 -0.56 8.56
N LEU A 53 -4.73 -0.44 8.14
CA LEU A 53 -3.96 0.80 8.18
C LEU A 53 -4.56 1.91 7.32
N HIS A 54 -5.52 1.61 6.45
CA HIS A 54 -6.27 2.62 5.72
C HIS A 54 -7.31 3.29 6.65
N PRO A 55 -7.26 4.62 6.84
CA PRO A 55 -8.12 5.32 7.80
C PRO A 55 -9.63 5.14 7.54
N ALA A 56 -10.03 4.99 6.27
CA ALA A 56 -11.41 4.81 5.87
C ALA A 56 -11.98 3.39 6.07
N PHE A 57 -11.14 2.34 6.03
CA PHE A 57 -11.62 0.95 6.10
C PHE A 57 -11.57 0.43 7.53
N ARG A 58 -10.38 0.40 8.14
CA ARG A 58 -10.14 -0.08 9.52
C ARG A 58 -10.77 -1.47 9.79
N TRP A 59 -10.75 -1.91 11.04
CA TRP A 59 -11.35 -3.19 11.45
C TRP A 59 -12.87 -3.23 11.28
N SER A 60 -13.57 -2.10 11.43
CA SER A 60 -15.04 -2.05 11.31
C SER A 60 -15.54 -2.51 9.95
N THR A 61 -14.83 -2.16 8.87
CA THR A 61 -15.20 -2.59 7.52
C THR A 61 -14.93 -4.07 7.31
N VAL A 62 -13.77 -4.55 7.77
CA VAL A 62 -13.39 -5.97 7.65
C VAL A 62 -14.35 -6.86 8.44
N GLU A 63 -14.72 -6.47 9.66
CA GLU A 63 -15.68 -7.22 10.49
C GLU A 63 -17.08 -7.25 9.86
N SER A 64 -17.49 -6.19 9.16
CA SER A 64 -18.74 -6.16 8.41
C SER A 64 -18.69 -7.02 7.15
N GLN A 65 -17.54 -7.09 6.46
CA GLN A 65 -17.37 -7.87 5.22
C GLN A 65 -17.21 -9.36 5.50
N TRP A 66 -16.49 -9.73 6.56
CA TRP A 66 -16.18 -11.13 6.92
C TRP A 66 -17.08 -11.66 8.03
N GLY A 67 -18.30 -11.12 8.18
CA GLY A 67 -19.24 -11.51 9.23
C GLY A 67 -19.52 -13.03 9.28
N ASP A 68 -19.54 -13.67 8.11
CA ASP A 68 -19.79 -15.11 7.95
C ASP A 68 -18.53 -15.97 8.18
N HIS A 69 -17.34 -15.36 8.17
CA HIS A 69 -16.04 -16.03 8.26
C HIS A 69 -15.25 -15.60 9.51
N ARG A 70 -15.81 -15.90 10.69
CA ARG A 70 -15.19 -15.56 11.98
C ARG A 70 -13.78 -16.11 12.16
N ASP A 71 -13.51 -17.30 11.63
CA ASP A 71 -12.18 -17.91 11.71
C ASP A 71 -11.12 -17.08 10.98
N TRP A 72 -11.49 -16.43 9.88
CA TRP A 72 -10.59 -15.57 9.10
C TRP A 72 -10.27 -14.30 9.87
N LEU A 73 -11.24 -13.73 10.58
CA LEU A 73 -11.02 -12.58 11.46
C LEU A 73 -10.05 -12.90 12.59
N VAL A 74 -10.18 -14.07 13.22
CA VAL A 74 -9.29 -14.49 14.31
C VAL A 74 -7.86 -14.69 13.80
N ARG A 75 -7.69 -15.43 12.69
CA ARG A 75 -6.37 -15.64 12.07
C ARG A 75 -5.76 -14.32 11.60
N GLY A 76 -6.56 -13.48 10.95
CA GLY A 76 -6.14 -12.18 10.45
C GLY A 76 -5.70 -11.22 11.56
N LYS A 77 -6.45 -11.15 12.67
CA LYS A 77 -6.06 -10.36 13.84
C LYS A 77 -4.72 -10.83 14.41
N ALA A 78 -4.52 -12.14 14.51
CA ALA A 78 -3.25 -12.70 14.98
C ALA A 78 -2.08 -12.36 14.03
N ALA A 79 -2.27 -12.54 12.72
CA ALA A 79 -1.23 -12.30 11.72
C ALA A 79 -0.84 -10.81 11.61
N VAL A 80 -1.80 -9.88 11.73
CA VAL A 80 -1.50 -8.44 11.74
C VAL A 80 -0.80 -8.02 13.03
N GLN A 81 -1.13 -8.63 14.17
CA GLN A 81 -0.41 -8.40 15.41
C GLN A 81 1.03 -8.90 15.34
N GLU A 82 1.25 -10.10 14.80
CA GLU A 82 2.60 -10.62 14.56
C GLU A 82 3.42 -9.69 13.67
N LEU A 83 2.83 -9.22 12.56
CA LEU A 83 3.46 -8.22 11.69
C LEU A 83 3.78 -6.94 12.46
N TRP A 84 2.89 -6.45 13.33
CA TRP A 84 3.14 -5.26 14.14
C TRP A 84 4.31 -5.43 15.12
N GLU A 85 4.48 -6.60 15.75
CA GLU A 85 5.58 -6.85 16.68
C GLU A 85 6.96 -6.72 16.02
N GLU A 86 7.07 -7.05 14.72
CA GLU A 86 8.29 -6.85 13.94
C GLU A 86 8.67 -5.37 13.87
N TYR A 87 7.69 -4.49 13.67
CA TYR A 87 7.90 -3.03 13.59
C TYR A 87 7.98 -2.36 14.97
N ARG A 88 7.31 -2.91 15.99
CA ARG A 88 7.26 -2.35 17.35
C ARG A 88 8.66 -2.24 17.96
N ASN A 89 9.56 -3.16 17.63
CA ASN A 89 10.92 -3.19 18.20
C ASN A 89 11.93 -2.37 17.39
N LEU A 90 11.54 -1.78 16.26
CA LEU A 90 12.47 -1.01 15.44
C LEU A 90 12.92 0.27 16.14
N PRO A 91 14.21 0.66 15.95
CA PRO A 91 14.71 1.92 16.43
C PRO A 91 13.96 3.06 15.73
N VAL A 92 13.44 3.99 16.52
CA VAL A 92 12.85 5.21 15.99
C VAL A 92 14.00 6.15 15.65
N GLU A 93 14.30 6.28 14.36
CA GLU A 93 15.13 7.38 13.88
C GLU A 93 14.38 8.69 14.18
N GLN A 94 14.78 9.36 15.26
CA GLN A 94 14.36 10.72 15.49
C GLN A 94 15.00 11.55 14.37
N GLU A 95 14.19 12.00 13.42
CA GLU A 95 14.63 13.03 12.48
C GLU A 95 14.92 14.31 13.29
N THR A 96 16.15 14.43 13.77
CA THR A 96 16.74 15.71 14.14
C THR A 96 16.93 16.47 12.84
N ILE A 97 15.85 17.07 12.33
CA ILE A 97 15.97 18.11 11.31
C ILE A 97 16.74 19.24 12.01
N PRO A 98 17.96 19.59 11.59
CA PRO A 98 18.61 20.77 12.12
C PRO A 98 17.67 21.94 11.84
N GLU A 99 17.32 22.73 12.85
CA GLU A 99 16.66 24.02 12.65
C GLU A 99 17.59 24.88 11.78
N GLN A 100 17.42 24.79 10.45
CA GLN A 100 18.09 25.71 9.56
C GLN A 100 17.43 27.09 9.76
N PRO A 101 18.22 28.16 9.93
CA PRO A 101 17.70 29.51 10.04
C PRO A 101 16.84 29.80 8.82
N THR A 102 15.58 30.16 9.05
CA THR A 102 14.62 30.49 8.01
C THR A 102 15.05 31.78 7.32
N VAL A 103 15.72 31.66 6.18
CA VAL A 103 15.87 32.78 5.23
C VAL A 103 14.55 32.90 4.47
N PRO A 104 13.95 34.09 4.34
CA PRO A 104 12.65 34.25 3.70
C PRO A 104 12.78 33.94 2.20
N ARG A 105 12.33 32.75 1.80
CA ARG A 105 12.28 32.31 0.39
C ARG A 105 10.82 32.28 -0.05
N LYS A 106 10.57 32.70 -1.30
CA LYS A 106 9.24 32.67 -1.92
C LYS A 106 8.72 31.23 -1.86
N THR A 107 7.61 31.04 -1.15
CA THR A 107 6.97 29.74 -0.94
C THR A 107 6.43 29.21 -2.27
N THR A 108 6.75 27.96 -2.57
CA THR A 108 6.08 27.18 -3.62
C THR A 108 4.88 26.44 -3.02
N ASP A 109 3.96 25.95 -3.85
CA ASP A 109 2.83 25.11 -3.42
C ASP A 109 3.27 23.87 -2.60
N LEU A 110 4.47 23.36 -2.91
CA LEU A 110 5.16 22.32 -2.14
C LEU A 110 5.60 22.78 -0.73
N ASP A 111 6.00 24.04 -0.56
CA ASP A 111 6.36 24.60 0.74
C ASP A 111 5.13 24.80 1.63
N ASP A 112 4.00 25.21 1.05
CA ASP A 112 2.72 25.33 1.76
C ASP A 112 2.16 23.95 2.14
N PHE A 113 2.32 22.95 1.26
CA PHE A 113 2.06 21.54 1.58
C PHE A 113 2.93 21.07 2.74
N MET A 114 4.25 21.27 2.69
CA MET A 114 5.17 20.90 3.77
C MET A 114 4.89 21.67 5.07
N ALA A 115 4.45 22.92 4.99
CA ALA A 115 4.05 23.72 6.15
C ALA A 115 2.74 23.21 6.77
N SER A 116 1.77 22.81 5.93
CA SER A 116 0.54 22.14 6.36
C SER A 116 0.85 20.79 7.02
N ILE A 117 1.83 20.05 6.50
CA ILE A 117 2.33 18.80 7.09
C ILE A 117 2.88 19.06 8.49
N ARG A 118 3.70 20.10 8.66
CA ARG A 118 4.26 20.49 9.96
C ARG A 118 3.18 20.92 10.96
N LYS A 119 2.12 21.61 10.50
CA LYS A 119 0.99 22.07 11.34
C LYS A 119 0.05 20.94 11.76
N LEU A 120 -0.17 19.91 10.93
CA LEU A 120 -0.93 18.74 11.38
C LEU A 120 -0.13 17.88 12.36
N SER A 121 1.21 17.91 12.24
CA SER A 121 2.15 17.23 13.13
C SER A 121 2.34 17.89 14.51
N THR A 122 1.75 19.08 14.76
CA THR A 122 1.91 19.82 16.03
C THR A 122 0.96 19.42 17.16
N ARG A 123 0.34 18.24 17.10
CA ARG A 123 -0.20 17.64 18.34
C ARG A 123 1.02 17.17 19.14
N PRO A 124 1.30 17.73 20.34
CA PRO A 124 2.54 17.46 21.04
C PRO A 124 2.66 15.95 21.25
N ALA A 125 3.76 15.38 20.76
CA ALA A 125 4.12 14.01 21.07
C ALA A 125 4.20 13.92 22.60
N ARG A 126 3.19 13.34 23.24
CA ARG A 126 3.32 12.84 24.61
C ARG A 126 4.55 11.94 24.60
N LEU A 127 5.46 12.13 25.56
CA LEU A 127 6.76 11.46 25.59
C LEU A 127 6.65 10.01 25.12
N PRO A 128 7.53 9.53 24.22
CA PRO A 128 7.54 8.13 23.82
C PRO A 128 7.92 7.30 25.05
N SER A 129 6.93 6.86 25.83
CA SER A 129 7.15 5.79 26.78
C SER A 129 7.42 4.53 25.97
N ALA A 130 8.55 3.87 26.22
CA ALA A 130 8.93 2.60 25.57
C ALA A 130 7.84 1.49 25.67
N THR A 131 6.81 1.71 26.48
CA THR A 131 5.66 0.84 26.74
C THR A 131 4.39 1.21 25.95
N ARG A 132 4.40 2.24 25.10
CA ARG A 132 3.21 2.68 24.36
C ARG A 132 2.99 1.82 23.13
N ASP A 133 1.83 1.18 23.06
CA ASP A 133 1.40 0.45 21.88
C ASP A 133 0.71 1.40 20.88
N GLU A 134 1.49 1.88 19.90
CA GLU A 134 1.00 2.81 18.87
C GLU A 134 -0.18 2.23 18.07
N TYR A 135 -0.15 0.93 17.78
CA TYR A 135 -1.19 0.26 17.02
C TYR A 135 -2.51 0.23 17.79
N ALA A 136 -2.49 -0.20 19.06
CA ALA A 136 -3.69 -0.22 19.89
C ALA A 136 -4.30 1.19 20.07
N GLU A 137 -3.46 2.21 20.22
CA GLU A 137 -3.96 3.59 20.31
C GLU A 137 -4.58 4.08 19.00
N TRP A 138 -3.96 3.79 17.86
CA TRP A 138 -4.49 4.19 16.56
C TRP A 138 -5.82 3.48 16.25
N VAL A 139 -5.94 2.18 16.57
CA VAL A 139 -7.20 1.43 16.45
C VAL A 139 -8.30 2.04 17.32
N ALA A 140 -7.97 2.49 18.54
CA ALA A 140 -8.91 3.13 19.45
C ALA A 140 -9.26 4.58 19.07
N THR A 141 -8.39 5.27 18.33
CA THR A 141 -8.57 6.69 17.95
C THR A 141 -9.23 6.78 16.58
N THR A 142 -10.52 7.13 16.54
CA THR A 142 -11.25 7.37 15.28
C THR A 142 -11.51 8.85 15.12
N ASP A 143 -10.94 9.47 14.08
CA ASP A 143 -11.21 10.87 13.74
C ASP A 143 -12.30 10.94 12.65
N PRO A 144 -13.29 11.85 12.74
CA PRO A 144 -14.37 11.94 11.74
C PRO A 144 -13.92 12.20 10.30
N GLY A 145 -12.71 12.75 10.10
CA GLY A 145 -12.13 13.01 8.78
C GLY A 145 -11.45 11.81 8.13
N ASP A 146 -11.30 10.69 8.85
CA ASP A 146 -10.55 9.51 8.37
C ASP A 146 -11.25 8.80 7.19
N CYS A 147 -12.57 8.95 7.06
CA CYS A 147 -13.34 8.38 5.95
C CYS A 147 -13.12 9.10 4.60
N LEU A 148 -12.53 10.30 4.60
CA LEU A 148 -12.29 11.12 3.41
C LEU A 148 -10.83 11.07 2.94
N VAL A 149 -10.02 10.17 3.50
CA VAL A 149 -8.61 10.06 3.15
C VAL A 149 -8.46 9.36 1.80
N ASP A 150 -8.12 10.13 0.76
CA ASP A 150 -7.84 9.61 -0.58
C ASP A 150 -6.42 9.03 -0.70
N ASN A 151 -5.44 9.61 0.01
CA ASN A 151 -4.04 9.19 -0.06
C ASN A 151 -3.54 8.67 1.30
N PRO A 152 -3.49 7.34 1.52
CA PRO A 152 -3.07 6.77 2.80
C PRO A 152 -1.59 7.02 3.10
N ILE A 153 -0.71 7.08 2.08
CA ILE A 153 0.72 7.36 2.29
C ILE A 153 0.90 8.77 2.87
N GLN A 154 0.22 9.76 2.29
CA GLN A 154 0.25 11.14 2.79
C GLN A 154 -0.28 11.23 4.22
N TYR A 155 -1.36 10.52 4.54
CA TYR A 155 -1.91 10.45 5.89
C TYR A 155 -0.88 9.94 6.91
N TRP A 156 -0.15 8.88 6.60
CA TRP A 156 0.86 8.32 7.50
C TRP A 156 2.11 9.19 7.62
N LEU A 157 2.51 9.87 6.54
CA LEU A 157 3.59 10.87 6.59
C LEU A 157 3.25 12.04 7.52
N LEU A 158 2.01 12.52 7.48
CA LEU A 158 1.52 13.58 8.37
C LEU A 158 1.60 13.20 9.85
N ARG A 159 1.30 11.94 10.15
CA ARG A 159 1.23 11.40 11.52
C ARG A 159 2.53 10.71 11.98
N ARG A 160 3.61 10.78 11.20
CA ARG A 160 4.90 10.14 11.52
C ARG A 160 5.49 10.57 12.86
N ARG A 161 5.25 11.80 13.31
CA ARG A 161 5.67 12.24 14.67
C ARG A 161 4.80 11.67 15.78
N GLN A 162 3.52 11.41 15.51
CA GLN A 162 2.58 10.86 16.49
C GLN A 162 2.73 9.34 16.63
N TYR A 163 2.97 8.67 15.49
CA TYR A 163 3.10 7.22 15.36
C TYR A 163 4.34 6.86 14.50
N PRO A 164 5.57 6.99 15.02
CA PRO A 164 6.79 6.79 14.23
C PRO A 164 6.97 5.37 13.71
N ARG A 165 6.61 4.34 14.50
CA ARG A 165 6.78 2.94 14.10
C ARG A 165 5.60 2.48 13.23
N LEU A 166 4.39 2.86 13.60
CA LEU A 166 3.19 2.48 12.83
C LEU A 166 3.16 3.15 11.45
N SER A 167 3.55 4.41 11.34
CA SER A 167 3.66 5.08 10.04
C SER A 167 4.70 4.40 9.15
N ARG A 168 5.79 3.87 9.72
CA ARG A 168 6.78 3.11 8.96
C ARG A 168 6.20 1.83 8.39
N MET A 169 5.53 1.02 9.23
CA MET A 169 4.81 -0.18 8.79
C MET A 169 3.80 0.15 7.68
N ALA A 170 3.01 1.21 7.85
CA ALA A 170 2.01 1.60 6.87
C ALA A 170 2.62 2.04 5.53
N ILE A 171 3.69 2.84 5.56
CA ILE A 171 4.38 3.26 4.34
C ILE A 171 4.98 2.04 3.64
N ASP A 172 5.61 1.13 4.37
CA ASP A 172 6.21 -0.08 3.79
C ASP A 172 5.13 -0.97 3.16
N VAL A 173 3.97 -1.16 3.82
CA VAL A 173 2.82 -1.90 3.29
C VAL A 173 2.22 -1.23 2.04
N PHE A 174 1.96 0.07 2.07
CA PHE A 174 1.37 0.79 0.92
C PHE A 174 2.33 1.00 -0.25
N SER A 175 3.64 0.80 -0.04
CA SER A 175 4.65 0.86 -1.10
C SER A 175 4.75 -0.44 -1.90
N ILE A 176 4.10 -1.52 -1.44
CA ILE A 176 4.07 -2.79 -2.16
C ILE A 176 3.15 -2.64 -3.39
N PRO A 177 3.64 -2.89 -4.61
CA PRO A 177 2.82 -2.81 -5.80
C PRO A 177 1.74 -3.90 -5.77
N ALA A 178 0.50 -3.53 -6.06
CA ALA A 178 -0.63 -4.48 -6.08
C ALA A 178 -0.53 -5.51 -7.22
N MET A 179 0.24 -5.23 -8.27
CA MET A 179 0.38 -6.08 -9.45
C MET A 179 1.82 -6.11 -9.96
N SER A 180 2.24 -7.23 -10.51
CA SER A 180 3.55 -7.42 -11.15
C SER A 180 3.68 -6.72 -12.51
N THR A 181 2.63 -6.05 -13.02
CA THR A 181 2.62 -5.44 -14.35
C THR A 181 3.72 -4.39 -14.55
N GLU A 182 4.02 -3.59 -13.52
CA GLU A 182 5.10 -2.60 -13.59
C GLU A 182 6.49 -3.26 -13.70
N PRO A 183 6.88 -4.19 -12.80
CA PRO A 183 8.09 -5.00 -12.98
C PRO A 183 8.13 -5.73 -14.33
N GLU A 184 7.05 -6.37 -14.76
CA GLU A 184 6.97 -7.10 -16.03
C GLU A 184 7.20 -6.20 -17.25
N ARG A 185 6.66 -4.98 -17.22
CA ARG A 185 6.92 -3.97 -18.25
C ARG A 185 8.40 -3.61 -18.30
N ILE A 186 9.04 -3.40 -17.15
CA ILE A 186 10.48 -3.11 -17.07
C ILE A 186 11.29 -4.30 -17.60
N PHE A 187 10.95 -5.53 -17.22
CA PHE A 187 11.64 -6.73 -17.72
C PHE A 187 11.44 -6.94 -19.22
N SER A 188 10.25 -6.64 -19.76
CA SER A 188 9.99 -6.71 -21.20
C SER A 188 10.85 -5.69 -21.97
N LEU A 189 10.98 -4.46 -21.45
CA LEU A 189 11.87 -3.44 -22.02
C LEU A 189 13.35 -3.82 -21.89
N ALA A 190 13.76 -4.33 -20.74
CA ALA A 190 15.12 -4.83 -20.52
C ALA A 190 15.44 -6.01 -21.45
N GLY A 191 14.47 -6.89 -21.72
CA GLY A 191 14.59 -8.01 -22.66
C GLY A 191 14.97 -7.56 -24.06
N GLN A 192 14.47 -6.42 -24.53
CA GLN A 192 14.89 -5.85 -25.83
C GLN A 192 16.39 -5.49 -25.85
N MET A 193 16.97 -5.09 -24.71
CA MET A 193 18.41 -4.81 -24.58
C MET A 193 19.27 -6.07 -24.49
N VAL A 194 18.68 -7.22 -24.15
CA VAL A 194 19.34 -8.52 -24.02
C VAL A 194 19.36 -9.32 -25.34
N THR A 195 18.47 -9.00 -26.30
CA THR A 195 18.41 -9.71 -27.59
C THR A 195 19.70 -9.62 -28.43
N ALA A 196 19.90 -10.63 -29.30
CA ALA A 196 21.15 -10.92 -30.02
C ALA A 196 21.78 -9.74 -30.82
N GLN A 197 21.00 -8.72 -31.19
CA GLN A 197 21.54 -7.53 -31.88
C GLN A 197 22.38 -6.62 -30.96
N ARG A 198 22.31 -6.79 -29.63
CA ARG A 198 23.10 -6.05 -28.62
C ARG A 198 23.80 -6.99 -27.62
N GLY A 199 24.41 -8.07 -28.12
CA GLY A 199 25.01 -9.15 -27.31
C GLY A 199 26.25 -8.82 -26.46
N ARG A 200 26.46 -7.55 -26.05
CA ARG A 200 27.64 -7.13 -25.26
C ARG A 200 27.34 -6.22 -24.07
N LEU A 201 26.08 -5.94 -23.77
CA LEU A 201 25.74 -5.18 -22.57
C LEU A 201 25.75 -6.09 -21.35
N GLN A 202 26.52 -5.70 -20.34
CA GLN A 202 26.51 -6.36 -19.04
C GLN A 202 25.23 -5.99 -18.27
N ALA A 203 24.82 -6.85 -17.33
CA ALA A 203 23.55 -6.72 -16.61
C ALA A 203 23.45 -5.41 -15.80
N ASP A 204 24.56 -4.96 -15.25
CA ASP A 204 24.71 -3.67 -14.56
C ASP A 204 24.41 -2.48 -15.48
N ILE A 205 24.92 -2.50 -16.72
CA ILE A 205 24.67 -1.45 -17.72
C ILE A 205 23.20 -1.43 -18.14
N ILE A 206 22.58 -2.62 -18.32
CA ILE A 206 21.15 -2.73 -18.64
C ILE A 206 20.31 -2.15 -17.50
N GLY A 207 20.63 -2.49 -16.25
CA GLY A 207 19.97 -1.92 -15.07
C GLY A 207 20.11 -0.40 -15.00
N ALA A 208 21.34 0.12 -15.15
CA ALA A 208 21.61 1.54 -15.14
C ALA A 208 20.83 2.30 -16.23
N ALA A 209 20.76 1.76 -17.45
CA ALA A 209 20.01 2.36 -18.54
C ALA A 209 18.49 2.41 -18.26
N GLN A 210 17.93 1.36 -17.65
CA GLN A 210 16.52 1.37 -17.23
C GLN A 210 16.27 2.39 -16.12
N CYS A 211 17.17 2.51 -15.13
CA CYS A 211 17.09 3.54 -14.09
C CYS A 211 17.11 4.96 -14.68
N ILE A 212 18.07 5.23 -15.57
CA ILE A 212 18.19 6.53 -16.25
C ILE A 212 16.91 6.85 -17.03
N SER A 213 16.39 5.88 -17.82
CA SER A 213 15.13 6.08 -18.55
C SER A 213 13.94 6.33 -17.62
N SER A 214 13.89 5.64 -16.48
CA SER A 214 12.85 5.84 -15.46
C SER A 214 12.94 7.24 -14.83
N TRP A 215 14.13 7.69 -14.49
CA TRP A 215 14.36 9.01 -13.90
C TRP A 215 14.07 10.15 -14.88
N GLU A 216 14.41 9.97 -16.16
CA GLU A 216 14.08 10.92 -17.22
C GLU A 216 12.55 11.03 -17.39
N LYS A 217 11.84 9.89 -17.46
CA LYS A 217 10.36 9.87 -17.54
C LYS A 217 9.69 10.46 -16.31
N SER A 218 10.30 10.30 -15.14
CA SER A 218 9.80 10.85 -13.88
C SER A 218 10.17 12.33 -13.71
N GLY A 219 10.93 12.93 -14.64
CA GLY A 219 11.36 14.33 -14.58
C GLY A 219 12.44 14.61 -13.53
N VAL A 220 13.06 13.57 -12.95
CA VAL A 220 14.14 13.69 -11.96
C VAL A 220 15.42 14.18 -12.61
N ILE A 221 15.65 13.78 -13.87
CA ILE A 221 16.77 14.23 -14.69
C ILE A 221 16.26 14.75 -16.03
N GLN A 222 16.94 15.76 -16.57
CA GLN A 222 16.75 16.21 -17.94
C GLN A 222 18.02 15.88 -18.72
N ILE A 223 17.91 14.95 -19.66
CA ILE A 223 19.01 14.64 -20.58
C ILE A 223 18.79 15.56 -21.79
N SER A 224 19.60 16.61 -21.91
CA SER A 224 19.53 17.50 -23.07
C SER A 224 19.81 16.70 -24.34
N LYS A 225 18.92 16.80 -25.34
CA LYS A 225 19.15 16.28 -26.69
C LYS A 225 20.20 17.08 -27.43
#